data_AF-A0A961MUB6-F1
#
_entry.id   AF-A0A961MUB6-F1
#
_cell.length_a   1.000
_cell.length_b   1.000
_cell.length_c   1.000
_cell.angle_alpha   90.00
_cell.angle_beta   90.00
_cell.angle_gamma   90.00
#
_symmetry.space_group_name_H-M   'P 1'
#
loop_
_entity.id
_entity.type
_entity.pdbx_description
1 polymer ?
#
loop_
_entity_poly.entity_id
_entity_poly.type
_entity_poly.pdbx_seq_one_letter_code
_entity_poly.pdbx_strand_id
1 'polypeptide(L)'
;MPEFKAKLAPLDPVWQRIRTEAEQVVRDEPLMGGVMHNNLLHHPTLDRALAFRFALKLKSAEISEQILREIAEEAYADDGALGEAARADLMAVHDRDPACHRYLQPVMYFKGYQALQAYRVGHWLWKRGRVDMASFVQMRISEMFGVDIHPAAKMGKGIMIDHAHSIVIGETAVVGDNVSMLHSVTLGGTG
;
A
#
# COMPACT_ATOMS: atom_id res chain seq x y z
N MET A 1 18.27 17.97 -38.29
CA MET A 1 17.32 18.69 -37.41
C MET A 1 17.32 17.97 -36.06
N PRO A 2 17.59 18.66 -34.94
CA PRO A 2 17.53 18.00 -33.63
C PRO A 2 16.04 17.78 -33.26
N GLU A 3 15.64 16.52 -33.09
CA GLU A 3 14.33 16.17 -32.54
C GLU A 3 14.28 16.60 -31.07
N PHE A 4 13.51 17.65 -30.78
CA PHE A 4 13.07 17.94 -29.43
C PHE A 4 12.06 16.86 -29.01
N LYS A 5 12.54 15.77 -28.41
CA LYS A 5 11.68 14.91 -27.58
C LYS A 5 11.24 15.76 -26.39
N ALA A 6 10.03 16.31 -26.47
CA ALA A 6 9.38 16.93 -25.33
C ALA A 6 9.40 15.90 -24.18
N LYS A 7 10.13 16.21 -23.09
CA LYS A 7 10.02 15.47 -21.84
C LYS A 7 8.62 15.75 -21.29
N LEU A 8 7.64 14.95 -21.70
CA LEU A 8 6.31 14.96 -21.10
C LEU A 8 6.50 14.62 -19.62
N ALA A 9 6.15 15.56 -18.74
CA ALA A 9 6.17 15.29 -17.31
C ALA A 9 5.11 14.21 -17.03
N PRO A 10 5.46 13.11 -16.32
CA PRO A 10 4.47 12.13 -15.91
C PRO A 10 3.44 12.79 -15.00
N LEU A 11 2.18 12.83 -15.44
CA LEU A 11 1.07 13.42 -14.69
C LEU A 11 0.43 12.33 -13.82
N ASP A 12 0.43 12.55 -12.50
CA ASP A 12 -0.22 11.67 -11.54
C ASP A 12 -1.30 12.46 -10.76
N PRO A 13 -2.55 12.49 -11.25
CA PRO A 13 -3.61 13.28 -10.63
C PRO A 13 -4.01 12.74 -9.26
N VAL A 14 -3.84 11.43 -9.01
CA VAL A 14 -4.11 10.82 -7.70
C VAL A 14 -3.11 11.36 -6.68
N TRP A 15 -1.81 11.34 -7.01
CA TRP A 15 -0.78 11.86 -6.12
C TRP A 15 -0.91 13.35 -5.87
N GLN A 16 -1.18 14.14 -6.92
CA GLN A 16 -1.41 15.58 -6.78
C GLN A 16 -2.57 15.86 -5.82
N ARG A 17 -3.70 15.16 -5.95
CA ARG A 17 -4.83 15.32 -5.04
C ARG A 17 -4.49 14.95 -3.60
N ILE A 18 -3.76 13.85 -3.36
CA ILE A 18 -3.29 13.47 -2.02
C ILE A 18 -2.43 14.57 -1.40
N ARG A 19 -1.52 15.17 -2.18
CA ARG A 19 -0.65 16.27 -1.70
C ARG A 19 -1.45 17.52 -1.34
N THR A 20 -2.38 17.95 -2.20
CA THR A 20 -3.26 19.10 -1.91
C THR A 20 -4.09 18.86 -0.65
N GLU A 21 -4.64 17.65 -0.51
CA GLU A 21 -5.38 17.24 0.67
C GLU A 21 -4.50 17.20 1.93
N ALA A 22 -3.22 16.80 1.83
CA ALA A 22 -2.27 16.84 2.94
C ALA A 22 -1.92 18.27 3.34
N GLU A 23 -1.67 19.17 2.40
CA GLU A 23 -1.45 20.60 2.65
C GLU A 23 -2.67 21.23 3.35
N GLN A 24 -3.88 20.85 2.96
CA GLN A 24 -5.11 21.29 3.63
C GLN A 24 -5.14 20.81 5.09
N VAL A 25 -4.73 19.57 5.38
CA VAL A 25 -4.65 19.09 6.77
C VAL A 25 -3.64 19.88 7.58
N VAL A 26 -2.49 20.24 7.01
CA VAL A 26 -1.51 21.08 7.72
C VAL A 26 -2.08 22.46 8.04
N ARG A 27 -2.90 23.03 7.16
CA ARG A 27 -3.56 24.32 7.40
C ARG A 27 -4.64 24.22 8.48
N ASP A 28 -5.48 23.19 8.41
CA ASP A 28 -6.63 23.04 9.29
C ASP A 28 -6.25 22.50 10.68
N GLU A 29 -5.22 21.64 10.74
CA GLU A 29 -4.70 21.03 11.96
C GLU A 29 -3.16 21.11 11.99
N PRO A 30 -2.59 22.24 12.45
CA PRO A 30 -1.15 22.46 12.46
C PRO A 30 -0.33 21.43 13.25
N LEU A 31 -0.92 20.79 14.28
CA LEU A 31 -0.23 19.75 15.05
C LEU A 31 0.07 18.51 14.20
N MET A 32 -0.69 18.29 13.12
CA MET A 32 -0.42 17.22 12.15
C MET A 32 0.61 17.61 11.09
N GLY A 33 1.15 18.83 11.12
CA GLY A 33 2.15 19.33 10.16
C GLY A 33 3.33 18.38 9.98
N GLY A 34 3.99 17.99 11.08
CA GLY A 34 5.11 17.05 11.04
C GLY A 34 4.72 15.68 10.48
N VAL A 35 3.52 15.19 10.82
CA VAL A 35 3.00 13.90 10.33
C VAL A 35 2.79 13.94 8.82
N MET A 36 2.14 14.97 8.29
CA MET A 36 1.85 15.11 6.86
C MET A 36 3.13 15.34 6.04
N HIS A 37 4.05 16.15 6.55
CA HIS A 37 5.34 16.36 5.89
C HIS A 37 6.15 15.07 5.80
N ASN A 38 6.27 14.35 6.91
CA ASN A 38 7.07 13.12 6.95
C ASN A 38 6.47 12.00 6.10
N ASN A 39 5.15 11.86 6.07
CA ASN A 39 4.50 10.72 5.40
C ASN A 39 4.13 10.98 3.95
N LEU A 40 3.96 12.24 3.53
CA LEU A 40 3.42 12.57 2.20
C LEU A 40 4.20 13.71 1.52
N LEU A 41 4.26 14.90 2.14
CA LEU A 41 4.68 16.11 1.41
C LEU A 41 6.17 16.14 1.07
N HIS A 42 7.03 15.45 1.83
CA HIS A 42 8.45 15.32 1.55
C HIS A 42 8.76 14.32 0.40
N HIS A 43 7.81 13.46 0.04
CA HIS A 43 8.04 12.45 -1.00
C HIS A 43 7.70 12.99 -2.40
N PRO A 44 8.51 12.64 -3.43
CA PRO A 44 8.28 13.10 -4.79
C PRO A 44 7.12 12.37 -5.49
N THR A 45 6.86 11.10 -5.14
CA THR A 45 5.84 10.26 -5.76
C THR A 45 5.04 9.47 -4.72
N LEU A 46 3.85 9.00 -5.11
CA LEU A 46 3.05 8.10 -4.28
C LEU A 46 3.83 6.84 -3.90
N ASP A 47 4.56 6.25 -4.84
CA ASP A 47 5.32 5.01 -4.63
C ASP A 47 6.40 5.21 -3.54
N ARG A 48 7.09 6.37 -3.53
CA ARG A 48 8.05 6.72 -2.47
C ARG A 48 7.38 6.93 -1.11
N ALA A 49 6.20 7.54 -1.10
CA ALA A 49 5.40 7.68 0.11
C ALA A 49 4.93 6.32 0.64
N LEU A 50 4.48 5.42 -0.23
CA LEU A 50 4.05 4.07 0.14
C LEU A 50 5.21 3.21 0.63
N ALA A 51 6.40 3.30 0.01
CA ALA A 51 7.60 2.62 0.49
C ALA A 51 8.00 3.09 1.90
N PHE A 52 7.95 4.40 2.16
CA PHE A 52 8.16 4.95 3.49
C PHE A 52 7.11 4.45 4.49
N ARG A 53 5.83 4.46 4.11
CA ARG A 53 4.75 4.01 4.99
C ARG A 53 4.81 2.51 5.29
N PHE A 54 5.17 1.69 4.31
CA PHE A 54 5.46 0.28 4.48
C PHE A 54 6.52 0.08 5.57
N ALA A 55 7.65 0.76 5.43
CA ALA A 55 8.76 0.67 6.39
C ALA A 55 8.36 1.16 7.79
N LEU A 56 7.71 2.33 7.88
CA LEU A 56 7.29 2.92 9.13
C LEU A 56 6.29 2.03 9.89
N LYS A 57 5.40 1.35 9.17
CA LYS A 57 4.39 0.46 9.78
C LYS A 57 4.94 -0.90 10.15
N LEU A 58 5.87 -1.47 9.39
CA LEU A 58 6.33 -2.84 9.60
C LEU A 58 7.64 -2.96 10.40
N LYS A 59 8.35 -1.86 10.67
CA LYS A 59 9.57 -1.90 11.50
C LYS A 59 9.32 -2.55 12.86
N SER A 60 10.36 -3.15 13.42
CA SER A 60 10.33 -3.79 14.73
C SER A 60 11.69 -3.65 15.42
N ALA A 61 11.88 -4.29 16.57
CA ALA A 61 13.20 -4.41 17.19
C ALA A 61 14.15 -5.31 16.38
N GLU A 62 13.62 -6.18 15.52
CA GLU A 62 14.37 -7.16 14.74
C GLU A 62 14.81 -6.61 13.38
N ILE A 63 14.01 -5.72 12.78
CA ILE A 63 14.33 -5.10 11.50
C ILE A 63 14.12 -3.59 11.53
N SER A 64 15.10 -2.87 10.99
CA SER A 64 15.07 -1.42 10.95
C SER A 64 14.13 -0.88 9.87
N GLU A 65 13.64 0.35 10.08
CA GLU A 65 12.89 1.10 9.08
C GLU A 65 13.67 1.26 7.78
N GLN A 66 14.98 1.51 7.87
CA GLN A 66 15.83 1.72 6.70
C GLN A 66 15.87 0.48 5.79
N ILE A 67 16.07 -0.71 6.36
CA ILE A 67 16.13 -1.96 5.57
C ILE A 67 14.80 -2.21 4.87
N LEU A 68 13.68 -2.05 5.58
CA LEU A 68 12.35 -2.21 4.98
C LEU A 68 12.08 -1.19 3.89
N ARG A 69 12.58 0.03 4.05
CA ARG A 69 12.43 1.10 3.05
C ARG A 69 13.24 0.78 1.80
N GLU A 70 14.48 0.33 1.93
CA GLU A 70 15.32 -0.09 0.79
C GLU A 70 14.64 -1.21 0.00
N ILE A 71 14.07 -2.21 0.69
CA ILE A 71 13.32 -3.31 0.06
C ILE A 71 12.08 -2.80 -0.68
N ALA A 72 11.27 -1.94 -0.06
CA ALA A 72 10.07 -1.44 -0.70
C ALA A 72 10.40 -0.52 -1.89
N GLU A 73 11.42 0.32 -1.77
CA GLU A 73 11.89 1.18 -2.86
C GLU A 73 12.44 0.36 -4.04
N GLU A 74 13.17 -0.73 -3.77
CA GLU A 74 13.58 -1.70 -4.79
C GLU A 74 12.35 -2.30 -5.49
N ALA A 75 11.36 -2.76 -4.72
CA ALA A 75 10.15 -3.38 -5.28
C ALA A 75 9.37 -2.44 -6.21
N TYR A 76 9.12 -1.19 -5.79
CA TYR A 76 8.42 -0.20 -6.60
C TYR A 76 9.23 0.27 -7.82
N ALA A 77 10.57 0.27 -7.74
CA ALA A 77 11.41 0.62 -8.88
C ALA A 77 11.44 -0.50 -9.94
N ASP A 78 11.33 -1.76 -9.50
CA ASP A 78 11.44 -2.94 -10.35
C ASP A 78 10.09 -3.37 -10.97
N ASP A 79 8.97 -3.17 -10.26
CA ASP A 79 7.62 -3.58 -10.73
C ASP A 79 6.62 -2.41 -10.67
N GLY A 80 6.47 -1.70 -11.79
CA GLY A 80 5.53 -0.58 -11.93
C GLY A 80 4.06 -0.96 -11.71
N ALA A 81 3.69 -2.25 -11.83
CA ALA A 81 2.33 -2.69 -11.58
C ALA A 81 1.93 -2.54 -10.09
N LEU A 82 2.91 -2.48 -9.18
CA LEU A 82 2.66 -2.18 -7.77
C LEU A 82 2.05 -0.78 -7.59
N GLY A 83 2.63 0.21 -8.28
CA GLY A 83 2.14 1.59 -8.25
C GLY A 83 0.76 1.72 -8.91
N GLU A 84 0.53 1.02 -10.02
CA GLU A 84 -0.78 0.98 -10.68
C GLU A 84 -1.86 0.36 -9.78
N ALA A 85 -1.54 -0.78 -9.14
CA ALA A 85 -2.46 -1.47 -8.24
C ALA A 85 -2.80 -0.60 -7.03
N ALA A 86 -1.82 0.07 -6.43
CA ALA A 86 -2.06 0.98 -5.30
C ALA A 86 -3.04 2.10 -5.65
N ARG A 87 -2.90 2.71 -6.84
CA ARG A 87 -3.83 3.75 -7.32
C ARG A 87 -5.23 3.18 -7.56
N ALA A 88 -5.32 2.00 -8.17
CA ALA A 88 -6.61 1.32 -8.40
C ALA A 88 -7.32 0.96 -7.08
N ASP A 89 -6.59 0.42 -6.10
CA ASP A 89 -7.11 0.07 -4.77
C ASP A 89 -7.58 1.31 -4.01
N LEU A 90 -6.83 2.42 -4.12
CA LEU A 90 -7.22 3.70 -3.50
C LEU A 90 -8.54 4.21 -4.09
N MET A 91 -8.68 4.17 -5.42
CA MET A 91 -9.91 4.54 -6.10
C MET A 91 -11.07 3.63 -5.69
N ALA A 92 -10.83 2.32 -5.60
CA ALA A 92 -11.83 1.37 -5.14
C ALA A 92 -12.32 1.67 -3.72
N VAL A 93 -11.42 2.04 -2.80
CA VAL A 93 -11.82 2.45 -1.45
C VAL A 93 -12.62 3.75 -1.51
N HIS A 94 -12.13 4.78 -2.19
CA HIS A 94 -12.84 6.06 -2.29
C HIS A 94 -14.24 5.93 -2.91
N ASP A 95 -14.39 5.09 -3.93
CA ASP A 95 -15.65 5.00 -4.68
C ASP A 95 -16.68 4.08 -4.01
N ARG A 96 -16.25 3.16 -3.14
CA ARG A 96 -17.11 2.10 -2.58
C ARG A 96 -17.29 2.19 -1.07
N ASP A 97 -16.39 2.85 -0.35
CA ASP A 97 -16.54 3.11 1.09
C ASP A 97 -17.23 4.46 1.30
N PRO A 98 -18.48 4.49 1.79
CA PRO A 98 -19.20 5.74 2.04
C PRO A 98 -18.56 6.61 3.14
N ALA A 99 -17.67 6.06 3.97
CA ALA A 99 -16.91 6.79 4.99
C ALA A 99 -15.58 7.36 4.47
N CYS A 100 -15.21 7.05 3.22
CA CYS A 100 -14.04 7.60 2.56
C CYS A 100 -14.43 8.85 1.76
N HIS A 101 -13.96 10.02 2.21
CA HIS A 101 -14.27 11.31 1.60
C HIS A 101 -13.06 11.92 0.86
N ARG A 102 -11.89 11.32 1.03
CA ARG A 102 -10.60 11.89 0.64
C ARG A 102 -9.60 10.83 0.22
N TYR A 103 -8.77 11.12 -0.77
CA TYR A 103 -7.75 10.19 -1.28
C TYR A 103 -6.63 9.96 -0.25
N LEU A 104 -6.40 10.94 0.63
CA LEU A 104 -5.45 10.83 1.73
C LEU A 104 -5.85 9.76 2.75
N GLN A 105 -7.15 9.51 2.98
CA GLN A 105 -7.62 8.62 4.06
C GLN A 105 -7.13 7.17 3.91
N PRO A 106 -7.23 6.51 2.73
CA PRO A 106 -6.70 5.17 2.54
C PRO A 106 -5.21 5.07 2.85
N VAL A 107 -4.43 6.03 2.32
CA VAL A 107 -2.98 6.05 2.51
C VAL A 107 -2.62 6.21 3.99
N MET A 108 -3.26 7.13 4.70
CA MET A 108 -2.86 7.50 6.06
C MET A 108 -3.48 6.64 7.16
N TYR A 109 -4.73 6.20 7.00
CA TYR A 109 -5.53 5.72 8.13
C TYR A 109 -6.15 4.33 7.92
N PHE A 110 -6.40 3.91 6.68
CA PHE A 110 -7.11 2.65 6.46
C PHE A 110 -6.17 1.45 6.39
N LYS A 111 -6.20 0.65 7.45
CA LYS A 111 -5.35 -0.53 7.60
C LYS A 111 -5.56 -1.58 6.50
N GLY A 112 -6.77 -1.72 5.95
CA GLY A 112 -7.03 -2.67 4.85
C GLY A 112 -6.27 -2.31 3.58
N TYR A 113 -6.29 -1.03 3.20
CA TYR A 113 -5.47 -0.51 2.10
C TYR A 113 -3.98 -0.70 2.39
N GLN A 114 -3.50 -0.30 3.58
CA GLN A 114 -2.09 -0.42 3.96
C GLN A 114 -1.59 -1.86 3.98
N ALA A 115 -2.39 -2.79 4.51
CA ALA A 115 -2.09 -4.21 4.54
C ALA A 115 -2.00 -4.79 3.12
N LEU A 116 -2.92 -4.43 2.23
CA LEU A 116 -2.91 -4.89 0.85
C LEU A 116 -1.65 -4.42 0.11
N GLN A 117 -1.26 -3.15 0.25
CA GLN A 117 -0.03 -2.64 -0.38
C GLN A 117 1.22 -3.31 0.18
N ALA A 118 1.27 -3.55 1.49
CA ALA A 118 2.36 -4.28 2.13
C ALA A 118 2.44 -5.73 1.67
N TYR A 119 1.30 -6.40 1.54
CA TYR A 119 1.23 -7.75 0.99
C TYR A 119 1.79 -7.79 -0.43
N ARG A 120 1.52 -6.78 -1.28
CA ARG A 120 2.07 -6.77 -2.65
C ARG A 120 3.60 -6.70 -2.69
N VAL A 121 4.22 -6.00 -1.74
CA VAL A 121 5.70 -6.03 -1.55
C VAL A 121 6.14 -7.43 -1.09
N GLY A 122 5.42 -8.04 -0.14
CA GLY A 122 5.65 -9.44 0.27
C GLY A 122 5.52 -10.44 -0.88
N HIS A 123 4.51 -10.30 -1.74
CA HIS A 123 4.31 -11.11 -2.94
C HIS A 123 5.42 -10.89 -3.97
N TRP A 124 5.88 -9.65 -4.14
CA TRP A 124 7.03 -9.34 -5.00
C TRP A 124 8.32 -10.02 -4.52
N LEU A 125 8.56 -10.04 -3.20
CA LEU A 125 9.68 -10.76 -2.56
C LEU A 125 9.58 -12.26 -2.81
N TRP A 126 8.39 -12.83 -2.59
CA TRP A 126 8.11 -14.26 -2.81
C TRP A 126 8.44 -14.68 -4.24
N LYS A 127 7.95 -13.92 -5.24
CA LYS A 127 8.24 -14.18 -6.66
C LYS A 127 9.73 -14.13 -7.03
N ARG A 128 10.57 -13.50 -6.20
CA ARG A 128 12.04 -13.40 -6.37
C ARG A 128 12.80 -14.42 -5.53
N GLY A 129 12.12 -15.39 -4.94
CA GLY A 129 12.74 -16.42 -4.11
C GLY A 129 13.21 -15.91 -2.74
N ARG A 130 12.88 -14.67 -2.35
CA ARG A 130 13.18 -14.12 -1.03
C ARG A 130 12.11 -14.55 -0.01
N VAL A 131 11.92 -15.86 0.11
CA VAL A 131 10.82 -16.50 0.83
C VAL A 131 10.79 -16.10 2.30
N ASP A 132 11.92 -16.15 3.00
CA ASP A 132 11.96 -15.81 4.44
C ASP A 132 11.57 -14.35 4.70
N MET A 133 12.02 -13.43 3.83
CA MET A 133 11.64 -12.02 3.94
C MET A 133 10.16 -11.80 3.61
N ALA A 134 9.60 -12.54 2.65
CA ALA A 134 8.18 -12.49 2.35
C ALA A 134 7.33 -12.99 3.53
N SER A 135 7.73 -14.09 4.17
CA SER A 135 7.08 -14.64 5.36
C SER A 135 7.21 -13.69 6.56
N PHE A 136 8.36 -13.06 6.74
CA PHE A 136 8.55 -12.01 7.74
C PHE A 136 7.58 -10.83 7.51
N VAL A 137 7.46 -10.36 6.26
CA VAL A 137 6.51 -9.30 5.91
C VAL A 137 5.07 -9.74 6.18
N GLN A 138 4.67 -10.96 5.82
CA GLN A 138 3.34 -11.51 6.15
C GLN A 138 3.08 -11.46 7.66
N MET A 139 4.02 -11.95 8.48
CA MET A 139 3.92 -11.92 9.94
C MET A 139 3.69 -10.48 10.45
N ARG A 140 4.50 -9.52 9.99
CA ARG A 140 4.36 -8.11 10.40
C ARG A 140 3.04 -7.50 9.95
N ILE A 141 2.51 -7.86 8.78
CA ILE A 141 1.18 -7.41 8.32
C ILE A 141 0.09 -7.95 9.26
N SER A 142 0.18 -9.22 9.65
CA SER A 142 -0.75 -9.85 10.60
C SER A 142 -0.75 -9.13 11.95
N GLU A 143 0.43 -8.87 12.51
CA GLU A 143 0.56 -8.18 13.80
C GLU A 143 0.07 -6.72 13.76
N MET A 144 0.40 -5.98 12.70
CA MET A 144 0.14 -4.53 12.64
C MET A 144 -1.26 -4.17 12.15
N PHE A 145 -1.89 -5.03 11.34
CA PHE A 145 -3.18 -4.75 10.71
C PHE A 145 -4.28 -5.75 11.08
N GLY A 146 -3.92 -6.92 11.64
CA GLY A 146 -4.84 -8.03 11.85
C GLY A 146 -5.33 -8.64 10.54
N VAL A 147 -4.46 -8.65 9.52
CA VAL A 147 -4.70 -9.17 8.17
C VAL A 147 -3.61 -10.17 7.85
N ASP A 148 -3.97 -11.42 7.58
CA ASP A 148 -3.03 -12.46 7.22
C ASP A 148 -3.24 -12.89 5.76
N ILE A 149 -2.31 -12.53 4.88
CA ILE A 149 -2.37 -12.89 3.46
C ILE A 149 -1.07 -13.58 3.11
N HIS A 150 -1.15 -14.85 2.75
CA HIS A 150 0.02 -15.62 2.37
C HIS A 150 0.70 -15.01 1.13
N PRO A 151 2.03 -14.80 1.11
CA PRO A 151 2.72 -14.13 0.01
C PRO A 151 2.53 -14.79 -1.36
N ALA A 152 2.28 -16.10 -1.42
CA ALA A 152 2.00 -16.80 -2.67
C ALA A 152 0.57 -16.64 -3.22
N ALA A 153 -0.36 -16.10 -2.43
CA ALA A 153 -1.71 -15.80 -2.90
C ALA A 153 -1.64 -14.90 -4.15
N LYS A 154 -2.71 -14.87 -4.94
CA LYS A 154 -2.79 -14.00 -6.13
C LYS A 154 -3.92 -12.99 -5.95
N MET A 155 -3.56 -11.72 -5.80
CA MET A 155 -4.53 -10.63 -5.62
C MET A 155 -4.49 -9.69 -6.85
N GLY A 156 -5.66 -9.49 -7.46
CA GLY A 156 -5.90 -8.49 -8.50
C GLY A 156 -5.76 -7.05 -7.98
N LYS A 157 -6.33 -6.08 -8.70
CA LYS A 157 -6.32 -4.63 -8.36
C LYS A 157 -7.72 -4.04 -8.27
N GLY A 158 -7.83 -2.84 -7.70
CA GLY A 158 -9.14 -2.24 -7.41
C GLY A 158 -9.85 -2.96 -6.27
N ILE A 159 -9.07 -3.51 -5.33
CA ILE A 159 -9.59 -4.26 -4.19
C ILE A 159 -9.83 -3.31 -3.03
N MET A 160 -11.00 -3.44 -2.40
CA MET A 160 -11.31 -2.77 -1.15
C MET A 160 -11.34 -3.80 -0.02
N ILE A 161 -10.57 -3.56 1.05
CA ILE A 161 -10.65 -4.32 2.29
C ILE A 161 -11.14 -3.36 3.38
N ASP A 162 -12.42 -3.44 3.69
CA ASP A 162 -13.06 -2.57 4.68
C ASP A 162 -13.08 -3.23 6.07
N HIS A 163 -12.78 -2.41 7.08
CA HIS A 163 -12.55 -2.78 8.49
C HIS A 163 -11.47 -3.84 8.77
N ALA A 164 -11.05 -4.63 7.77
CA ALA A 164 -9.90 -5.53 7.61
C ALA A 164 -9.53 -6.50 8.74
N HIS A 165 -10.14 -6.40 9.92
CA HIS A 165 -9.78 -7.21 11.07
C HIS A 165 -10.14 -8.67 10.81
N SER A 166 -9.22 -9.57 11.15
CA SER A 166 -9.40 -11.02 11.00
C SER A 166 -9.59 -11.50 9.56
N ILE A 167 -9.02 -10.80 8.58
CA ILE A 167 -8.88 -11.32 7.21
C ILE A 167 -7.82 -12.41 7.20
N VAL A 168 -8.13 -13.56 6.58
CA VAL A 168 -7.17 -14.66 6.34
C VAL A 168 -7.28 -15.11 4.89
N ILE A 169 -6.19 -15.05 4.13
CA ILE A 169 -6.12 -15.45 2.72
C ILE A 169 -4.96 -16.44 2.54
N GLY A 170 -5.30 -17.68 2.22
CA GLY A 170 -4.35 -18.79 2.14
C GLY A 170 -3.47 -18.79 0.88
N GLU A 171 -2.48 -19.68 0.90
CA GLU A 171 -1.41 -19.77 -0.11
C GLU A 171 -1.90 -19.87 -1.55
N THR A 172 -2.93 -20.69 -1.79
CA THR A 172 -3.43 -21.00 -3.14
C THR A 172 -4.60 -20.11 -3.58
N ALA A 173 -5.00 -19.15 -2.74
CA ALA A 173 -6.14 -18.29 -3.02
C ALA A 173 -5.88 -17.37 -4.22
N VAL A 174 -6.92 -17.16 -5.02
CA VAL A 174 -6.93 -16.21 -6.13
C VAL A 174 -8.12 -15.26 -5.94
N VAL A 175 -7.83 -13.98 -5.75
CA VAL A 175 -8.81 -12.90 -5.68
C VAL A 175 -8.65 -12.04 -6.93
N GLY A 176 -9.71 -11.90 -7.70
CA GLY A 176 -9.71 -11.12 -8.94
C GLY A 176 -9.68 -9.60 -8.73
N ASP A 177 -9.81 -8.87 -9.83
CA ASP A 177 -9.92 -7.41 -9.81
C ASP A 177 -11.29 -6.97 -9.27
N ASN A 178 -11.35 -5.76 -8.71
CA ASN A 178 -12.59 -5.10 -8.27
C ASN A 178 -13.39 -5.82 -7.19
N VAL A 179 -12.73 -6.66 -6.38
CA VAL A 179 -13.34 -7.34 -5.24
C VAL A 179 -13.42 -6.42 -4.03
N SER A 180 -14.53 -6.50 -3.28
CA SER A 180 -14.67 -5.88 -1.96
C SER A 180 -14.77 -6.97 -0.90
N MET A 181 -13.97 -6.85 0.15
CA MET A 181 -13.99 -7.73 1.32
C MET A 181 -14.26 -6.90 2.57
N LEU A 182 -15.11 -7.43 3.45
CA LEU A 182 -15.37 -6.86 4.77
C LEU A 182 -14.50 -7.56 5.82
N HIS A 183 -14.66 -7.21 7.10
CA HIS A 183 -13.94 -7.85 8.19
C HIS A 183 -14.24 -9.37 8.28
N SER A 184 -13.30 -10.12 8.87
CA SER A 184 -13.44 -11.53 9.25
C SER A 184 -13.65 -12.53 8.10
N VAL A 185 -13.34 -12.16 6.85
CA VAL A 185 -13.38 -13.08 5.70
C VAL A 185 -12.18 -14.04 5.76
N THR A 186 -12.43 -15.33 5.53
CA THR A 186 -11.39 -16.36 5.40
C THR A 186 -11.49 -17.07 4.05
N LEU A 187 -10.42 -17.01 3.25
CA LEU A 187 -10.21 -17.82 2.05
C LEU A 187 -9.10 -18.84 2.35
N GLY A 188 -9.44 -19.91 3.07
CA GLY A 188 -8.50 -20.89 3.62
C GLY A 188 -8.61 -22.29 3.00
N GLY A 189 -7.73 -23.19 3.45
CA GLY A 189 -7.82 -24.62 3.15
C GLY A 189 -8.83 -25.34 4.05
N THR A 190 -9.13 -26.60 3.72
CA THR A 190 -10.05 -27.45 4.49
C THR A 190 -9.41 -28.15 5.69
N GLY A 191 -8.07 -28.09 5.81
CA GLY A 191 -7.27 -29.02 6.61
C GLY A 191 -6.77 -30.18 5.76
#